data_AF-A0A944I2Z1-F1
#
_entry.id   AF-A0A944I2Z1-F1
#
_cell.length_a   1.000
_cell.length_b   1.000
_cell.length_c   1.000
_cell.angle_alpha   90.00
_cell.angle_beta   90.00
_cell.angle_gamma   90.00
#
_symmetry.space_group_name_H-M   'P 1'
#
loop_
_entity.id
_entity.type
_entity.pdbx_description
1 polymer ?
#
loop_
_entity_poly.entity_id
_entity_poly.type
_entity_poly.pdbx_seq_one_letter_code
_entity_poly.pdbx_strand_id
1 'polypeptide(L)'
;MTSTTVCTCRPGATLWLDGAPRHAVAEELADRLRAAHHRRVEVLDPATSAVPGESPRAAAERIGLVAEILARHGILAVVAAPEGPPADRNRVRDRHLRAGTTFLEVRGAGPDDPAPSVDVLLALLAEHGLVLAG
;
A
#
# COMPACT_ATOMS: atom_id res chain seq x y z
N MET A 1 17.05 -21.27 -8.31
CA MET A 1 15.92 -20.57 -7.66
C MET A 1 16.37 -20.23 -6.25
N THR A 2 16.86 -19.02 -6.01
CA THR A 2 17.22 -18.57 -4.66
C THR A 2 15.93 -18.36 -3.87
N SER A 3 15.72 -19.17 -2.83
CA SER A 3 14.59 -18.98 -1.92
C SER A 3 14.90 -17.76 -1.06
N THR A 4 14.24 -16.63 -1.33
CA THR A 4 14.36 -15.44 -0.51
C THR A 4 13.76 -15.75 0.86
N THR A 5 14.53 -15.62 1.94
CA THR A 5 14.00 -15.75 3.30
C THR A 5 13.03 -14.60 3.54
N VAL A 6 11.84 -14.91 4.05
CA VAL A 6 10.78 -13.93 4.33
C VAL A 6 10.33 -14.09 5.79
N CYS A 7 10.28 -13.01 6.55
CA CYS A 7 9.75 -13.04 7.91
C CYS A 7 8.22 -13.03 7.87
N THR A 8 7.61 -14.01 8.54
CA THR A 8 6.18 -14.08 8.87
C THR A 8 5.85 -13.46 10.23
N CYS A 9 6.89 -13.00 10.94
CA CYS A 9 6.86 -12.48 12.30
C CYS A 9 6.23 -11.09 12.45
N ARG A 10 6.04 -10.34 11.35
CA ARG A 10 5.50 -8.99 11.38
C ARG A 10 4.06 -8.94 10.86
N PRO A 11 3.20 -8.06 11.41
CA PRO A 11 1.83 -7.91 10.93
C PRO A 11 1.80 -7.40 9.49
N GLY A 12 0.73 -7.74 8.78
CA GLY A 12 0.41 -7.16 7.48
C GLY A 12 -0.28 -5.80 7.66
N ALA A 13 -0.30 -5.02 6.59
CA ALA A 13 -0.86 -3.68 6.58
C ALA A 13 -1.12 -3.23 5.15
N THR A 14 -1.81 -2.12 4.99
CA THR A 14 -1.99 -1.44 3.71
C THR A 14 -1.39 -0.05 3.77
N LEU A 15 -0.51 0.26 2.81
CA LEU A 15 -0.01 1.60 2.53
C LEU A 15 -0.70 2.13 1.28
N TRP A 16 -1.56 3.12 1.42
CA TRP A 16 -2.30 3.74 0.34
C TRP A 16 -1.62 5.02 -0.13
N LEU A 17 -1.07 4.98 -1.34
CA LEU A 17 -0.40 6.09 -2.01
C LEU A 17 -1.37 6.72 -3.02
N ASP A 18 -1.96 7.85 -2.67
CA ASP A 18 -3.02 8.56 -3.42
C ASP A 18 -2.55 9.70 -4.34
N GLY A 19 -2.31 9.48 -5.64
CA GLY A 19 -1.90 10.51 -6.61
C GLY A 19 -0.80 10.04 -7.58
N ALA A 20 -0.26 10.93 -8.42
CA ALA A 20 0.77 10.60 -9.42
C ALA A 20 2.07 11.38 -9.23
N PRO A 21 3.25 10.84 -9.62
CA PRO A 21 3.51 9.45 -10.03
C PRO A 21 3.86 8.57 -8.81
N ARG A 22 3.04 7.56 -8.52
CA ARG A 22 3.22 6.71 -7.31
C ARG A 22 3.45 5.24 -7.58
N HIS A 23 3.18 4.76 -8.79
CA HIS A 23 3.45 3.36 -9.15
C HIS A 23 4.96 3.05 -9.11
N ALA A 24 5.79 3.92 -9.71
CA ALA A 24 7.25 3.74 -9.70
C ALA A 24 7.83 3.73 -8.28
N VAL A 25 7.36 4.63 -7.41
CA VAL A 25 7.75 4.67 -5.99
C VAL A 25 7.26 3.43 -5.24
N ALA A 26 6.05 2.93 -5.54
CA ALA A 26 5.49 1.74 -4.93
C ALA A 26 6.32 0.49 -5.28
N GLU A 27 6.72 0.33 -6.54
CA GLU A 27 7.58 -0.78 -6.99
C GLU A 27 8.98 -0.68 -6.36
N GLU A 28 9.61 0.50 -6.38
CA GLU A 28 10.92 0.69 -5.74
C GLU A 28 10.87 0.39 -4.23
N LEU A 29 9.83 0.87 -3.53
CA LEU A 29 9.60 0.55 -2.13
C LEU A 29 9.43 -0.96 -1.91
N ALA A 30 8.65 -1.64 -2.77
CA ALA A 30 8.42 -3.07 -2.66
C ALA A 30 9.73 -3.86 -2.81
N ASP A 31 10.59 -3.48 -3.76
CA ASP A 31 11.89 -4.11 -3.95
C ASP A 31 12.79 -3.94 -2.73
N ARG A 32 12.88 -2.73 -2.16
CA ARG A 32 13.65 -2.51 -0.92
C ARG A 32 13.11 -3.32 0.25
N LEU A 33 11.79 -3.37 0.42
CA LEU A 33 11.15 -4.14 1.49
C LEU A 33 11.39 -5.65 1.36
N ARG A 34 11.38 -6.18 0.15
CA ARG A 34 11.68 -7.59 -0.12
C ARG A 34 13.16 -7.89 0.11
N ALA A 35 14.06 -7.07 -0.42
CA ALA A 35 15.50 -7.31 -0.41
C ALA A 35 16.15 -7.04 0.95
N ALA A 36 15.86 -5.90 1.60
CA ALA A 36 16.53 -5.47 2.81
C ALA A 36 15.76 -5.81 4.10
N HIS A 37 14.42 -5.88 4.04
CA HIS A 37 13.58 -6.08 5.24
C HIS A 37 12.90 -7.44 5.30
N HIS A 38 13.10 -8.30 4.30
CA HIS A 38 12.52 -9.65 4.21
C HIS A 38 10.99 -9.66 4.39
N ARG A 39 10.31 -8.64 3.84
CA ARG A 39 8.86 -8.49 3.93
C ARG A 39 8.15 -9.15 2.75
N ARG A 40 6.96 -9.71 3.01
CA ARG A 40 5.97 -9.99 1.95
C ARG A 40 5.30 -8.69 1.56
N VAL A 41 5.41 -8.33 0.29
CA VAL A 41 4.88 -7.09 -0.26
C VAL A 41 4.24 -7.36 -1.60
N GLU A 42 3.03 -6.82 -1.77
CA GLU A 42 2.31 -6.83 -3.04
C GLU A 42 1.94 -5.39 -3.41
N VAL A 43 2.26 -5.01 -4.66
CA VAL A 43 1.89 -3.71 -5.21
C VAL A 43 0.56 -3.88 -5.93
N LEU A 44 -0.42 -3.04 -5.58
CA LEU A 44 -1.75 -3.04 -6.18
C LEU A 44 -1.98 -1.72 -6.90
N ASP A 45 -2.29 -1.83 -8.18
CA ASP A 45 -2.62 -0.67 -9.02
C ASP A 45 -4.02 -0.86 -9.64
N PRO A 46 -5.01 -0.04 -9.25
CA PRO A 46 -6.36 -0.11 -9.83
C PRO A 46 -6.39 0.25 -11.32
N ALA A 47 -5.44 1.04 -11.83
CA ALA A 47 -5.39 1.42 -13.25
C ALA A 47 -4.96 0.24 -14.14
N THR A 48 -4.00 -0.58 -13.68
CA THR A 48 -3.55 -1.77 -14.42
C THR A 48 -4.47 -2.98 -14.22
N SER A 49 -5.28 -2.98 -13.16
CA SER A 49 -6.27 -4.02 -12.85
C SER A 49 -7.71 -3.60 -13.17
N ALA A 50 -7.88 -2.66 -14.11
CA ALA A 50 -9.18 -2.10 -14.46
C ALA A 50 -10.12 -3.17 -15.03
N VAL A 51 -11.39 -3.12 -14.60
CA VAL A 51 -12.47 -3.96 -15.13
C VAL A 51 -13.33 -3.09 -16.08
N PRO A 52 -13.69 -3.57 -17.29
CA PRO A 52 -14.53 -2.79 -18.21
C PRO A 52 -15.84 -2.33 -17.58
N GLY A 53 -16.14 -1.03 -17.67
CA GLY A 53 -17.37 -0.44 -17.11
C GLY A 53 -17.33 -0.17 -15.60
N GLU A 54 -16.21 -0.44 -14.92
CA GLU A 54 -16.06 -0.18 -13.49
C GLU A 54 -15.85 1.32 -13.22
N SER A 55 -16.61 1.88 -12.27
CA SER A 55 -16.38 3.24 -11.80
C SER A 55 -15.09 3.33 -10.97
N PRO A 56 -14.40 4.49 -10.91
CA PRO A 56 -13.20 4.66 -10.07
C PRO A 56 -13.43 4.29 -8.61
N ARG A 57 -14.61 4.60 -8.09
CA ARG A 57 -15.06 4.21 -6.75
C ARG A 57 -15.13 2.69 -6.56
N ALA A 58 -15.75 1.99 -7.50
CA ALA A 58 -15.86 0.53 -7.44
C ALA A 58 -14.47 -0.13 -7.52
N ALA A 59 -13.57 0.40 -8.37
CA ALA A 59 -12.18 -0.04 -8.43
C ALA A 59 -11.44 0.17 -7.10
N ALA A 60 -11.60 1.35 -6.47
CA ALA A 60 -11.01 1.63 -5.16
C ALA A 60 -11.55 0.71 -4.05
N GLU A 61 -12.86 0.43 -4.03
CA GLU A 61 -13.48 -0.48 -3.08
C GLU A 61 -13.03 -1.93 -3.27
N ARG A 62 -12.87 -2.38 -4.53
CA ARG A 62 -12.37 -3.71 -4.88
C ARG A 62 -10.91 -3.87 -4.50
N ILE A 63 -10.04 -2.93 -4.90
CA ILE A 63 -8.63 -2.96 -4.51
C ILE A 63 -8.48 -2.84 -3.00
N GLY A 64 -9.29 -2.01 -2.34
CA GLY A 64 -9.32 -1.93 -0.89
C GLY A 64 -9.74 -3.22 -0.19
N LEU A 65 -10.60 -4.04 -0.82
CA LEU A 65 -10.93 -5.39 -0.34
C LEU A 65 -9.73 -6.33 -0.48
N VAL A 66 -9.09 -6.35 -1.65
CA VAL A 66 -7.91 -7.18 -1.91
C VAL A 66 -6.77 -6.81 -0.94
N ALA A 67 -6.50 -5.52 -0.78
CA ALA A 67 -5.48 -5.01 0.13
C ALA A 67 -5.73 -5.45 1.58
N GLU A 68 -6.99 -5.36 2.05
CA GLU A 68 -7.36 -5.79 3.39
C GLU A 68 -7.17 -7.30 3.58
N ILE A 69 -7.58 -8.12 2.60
CA ILE A 69 -7.36 -9.57 2.62
C ILE A 69 -5.86 -9.88 2.73
N LEU A 70 -5.01 -9.21 1.95
CA LEU A 70 -3.57 -9.39 2.01
C LEU A 70 -3.00 -8.98 3.39
N ALA A 71 -3.45 -7.84 3.91
CA ALA A 71 -3.03 -7.33 5.22
C ALA A 71 -3.36 -8.33 6.35
N ARG A 72 -4.55 -8.93 6.35
CA ARG A 72 -4.93 -9.98 7.32
C ARG A 72 -4.03 -11.22 7.27
N HIS A 73 -3.46 -11.52 6.11
CA HIS A 73 -2.55 -12.66 5.93
C HIS A 73 -1.08 -12.30 6.13
N GLY A 74 -0.79 -11.12 6.70
CA GLY A 74 0.57 -10.72 7.03
C GLY A 74 1.38 -10.22 5.84
N ILE A 75 0.71 -9.75 4.78
CA ILE A 75 1.31 -9.13 3.60
C ILE A 75 1.19 -7.61 3.74
N LEU A 76 2.23 -6.88 3.35
CA LEU A 76 2.17 -5.43 3.23
C LEU A 76 1.66 -5.08 1.82
N ALA A 77 0.42 -4.64 1.70
CA ALA A 77 -0.15 -4.20 0.43
C ALA A 77 0.21 -2.72 0.20
N VAL A 78 0.90 -2.42 -0.89
CA VAL A 78 1.21 -1.05 -1.31
C VAL A 78 0.27 -0.70 -2.46
N VAL A 79 -0.72 0.16 -2.20
CA VAL A 79 -1.71 0.56 -3.21
C VAL A 79 -1.28 1.87 -3.86
N ALA A 80 -1.00 1.85 -5.16
CA ALA A 80 -0.74 3.04 -5.96
C ALA A 80 -2.04 3.49 -6.66
N ALA A 81 -2.86 4.27 -5.97
CA ALA A 81 -4.16 4.68 -6.48
C ALA A 81 -4.08 6.05 -7.19
N PRO A 82 -4.83 6.27 -8.28
CA PRO A 82 -5.03 7.60 -8.83
C PRO A 82 -5.72 8.49 -7.79
N GLU A 83 -5.48 9.80 -7.89
CA GLU A 83 -6.12 10.77 -7.02
C GLU A 83 -7.64 10.66 -7.13
N GLY A 84 -8.31 10.57 -5.99
CA GLY A 84 -9.76 10.40 -5.93
C GLY A 84 -10.43 11.08 -4.74
N PRO A 85 -11.77 11.03 -4.67
CA PRO A 85 -12.52 11.61 -3.56
C PRO A 85 -12.17 10.95 -2.22
N PRO A 86 -12.03 11.73 -1.12
CA PRO A 86 -11.76 11.17 0.21
C PRO A 86 -12.80 10.14 0.66
N ALA A 87 -14.05 10.28 0.22
CA ALA A 87 -15.15 9.38 0.58
C ALA A 87 -14.90 7.93 0.15
N ASP A 88 -14.21 7.71 -0.99
CA ASP A 88 -13.93 6.37 -1.49
C ASP A 88 -12.83 5.72 -0.65
N ARG A 89 -11.82 6.49 -0.22
CA ARG A 89 -10.77 6.03 0.71
C ARG A 89 -11.29 5.77 2.12
N ASN A 90 -12.23 6.58 2.62
CA ASN A 90 -12.81 6.40 3.96
C ASN A 90 -13.46 5.01 4.10
N ARG A 91 -14.11 4.49 3.06
CA ARG A 91 -14.71 3.15 3.09
C ARG A 91 -13.67 2.04 3.19
N VAL A 92 -12.55 2.21 2.49
CA VAL A 92 -11.43 1.27 2.55
C VAL A 92 -10.78 1.30 3.94
N ARG A 93 -10.57 2.50 4.50
CA ARG A 93 -10.07 2.70 5.86
C ARG A 93 -10.99 2.04 6.89
N ASP A 94 -12.30 2.29 6.81
CA ASP A 94 -13.29 1.70 7.72
C ASP A 94 -13.31 0.17 7.63
N ARG A 95 -13.09 -0.40 6.44
CA ARG A 95 -12.95 -1.85 6.27
C ARG A 95 -11.73 -2.39 7.02
N HIS A 96 -10.58 -1.74 6.89
CA HIS A 96 -9.35 -2.13 7.61
C HIS A 96 -9.53 -2.02 9.13
N LEU A 97 -10.15 -0.93 9.61
CA LEU A 97 -10.46 -0.75 11.02
C LEU A 97 -11.33 -1.89 11.57
N ARG A 98 -12.40 -2.28 10.85
CA ARG A 98 -13.24 -3.43 11.24
C ARG A 98 -12.51 -4.77 11.18
N ALA A 99 -11.57 -4.92 10.25
CA ALA A 99 -10.74 -6.11 10.10
C ALA A 99 -9.56 -6.18 11.08
N GLY A 100 -9.31 -5.11 11.85
CA GLY A 100 -8.15 -5.01 12.75
C GLY A 100 -6.81 -4.93 12.00
N THR A 101 -6.80 -4.45 10.76
CA THR A 101 -5.59 -4.29 9.95
C THR A 101 -5.14 -2.84 9.90
N THR A 102 -3.81 -2.62 9.93
CA THR A 102 -3.24 -1.28 9.83
C THR A 102 -3.47 -0.71 8.43
N PHE A 103 -3.97 0.51 8.36
CA PHE A 103 -4.16 1.26 7.12
C PHE A 103 -3.46 2.62 7.23
N LEU A 104 -2.43 2.82 6.41
CA LEU A 104 -1.65 4.06 6.33
C LEU A 104 -1.98 4.76 5.02
N GLU A 105 -2.27 6.05 5.07
CA GLU A 105 -2.54 6.86 3.89
C GLU A 105 -1.45 7.92 3.77
N VAL A 106 -0.85 8.02 2.59
CA VAL A 106 0.11 9.07 2.26
C VAL A 106 -0.40 9.83 1.05
N ARG A 107 -0.50 11.14 1.17
CA ARG A 107 -0.85 12.07 0.10
C ARG A 107 0.27 13.10 -0.05
N GLY A 108 0.60 13.47 -1.28
CA GLY A 108 1.32 14.71 -1.56
C GLY A 108 0.49 15.88 -1.02
N ALA A 109 1.14 16.95 -0.57
CA ALA A 109 0.44 18.09 -0.01
C ALA A 109 -0.29 18.93 -1.10
N GLY A 110 -0.05 18.65 -2.38
CA GLY A 110 -0.74 19.22 -3.54
C GLY A 110 -0.49 18.46 -4.85
N PRO A 111 -1.15 18.87 -5.95
CA PRO A 111 -1.04 18.23 -7.27
C PRO A 111 0.37 18.32 -7.89
N ASP A 112 1.14 19.34 -7.51
CA ASP A 112 2.51 19.56 -7.99
C ASP A 112 3.58 19.07 -6.99
N ASP A 113 3.16 18.53 -5.85
CA ASP A 113 4.13 18.07 -4.87
C ASP A 113 4.80 16.76 -5.31
N PRO A 114 6.12 16.65 -5.08
CA PRO A 114 6.83 15.43 -5.39
C PRO A 114 6.24 14.27 -4.58
N ALA A 115 6.19 13.10 -5.22
CA ALA A 115 5.88 11.87 -4.51
C ALA A 115 6.86 11.71 -3.33
N PRO A 116 6.39 11.20 -2.17
CA PRO A 116 7.28 10.93 -1.04
C PRO A 116 8.39 9.98 -1.47
N SER A 117 9.61 10.24 -1.03
CA SER A 117 10.72 9.33 -1.33
C SER A 117 10.51 7.98 -0.64
N VAL A 118 11.14 6.93 -1.19
CA VAL A 118 11.11 5.60 -0.59
C VAL A 118 11.64 5.61 0.84
N ASP A 119 12.62 6.45 1.16
CA ASP A 119 13.18 6.59 2.51
C ASP A 119 12.15 7.14 3.51
N VAL A 120 11.35 8.13 3.11
CA VAL A 120 10.26 8.66 3.93
C VAL A 120 9.19 7.58 4.17
N LEU A 121 8.86 6.79 3.15
CA LEU A 121 7.90 5.70 3.29
C LEU A 121 8.44 4.57 4.19
N LEU A 122 9.72 4.23 4.10
CA LEU A 122 10.35 3.25 4.99
C LEU A 122 10.38 3.73 6.44
N ALA A 123 10.68 5.00 6.68
CA ALA A 123 10.62 5.60 8.01
C ALA A 123 9.20 5.52 8.59
N LEU A 124 8.18 5.90 7.81
CA LEU A 124 6.77 5.77 8.20
C LEU A 124 6.40 4.32 8.56
N LEU A 125 6.85 3.34 7.77
CA LEU A 125 6.61 1.92 8.06
C LEU A 125 7.33 1.48 9.34
N ALA A 126 8.53 2.00 9.61
CA ALA A 126 9.30 1.69 10.82
C ALA A 126 8.61 2.23 12.08
N GLU A 127 8.10 3.47 12.04
CA GLU A 127 7.32 4.09 13.11
C GLU A 127 6.09 3.26 13.50
N HIS A 128 5.51 2.54 12.54
CA HIS A 128 4.37 1.67 12.75
C HIS A 128 4.76 0.20 13.04
N GLY A 129 6.04 -0.10 13.24
CA GLY A 129 6.54 -1.46 13.50
C GLY A 129 6.38 -2.43 12.33
N LEU A 130 6.17 -1.91 11.11
CA LEU A 130 6.01 -2.70 9.89
C LEU A 130 7.35 -3.01 9.23
N VAL A 131 8.43 -2.33 9.60
CA VAL A 131 9.79 -2.75 9.28
C VAL A 131 10.66 -2.59 10.52
N LEU A 132 11.84 -3.21 10.53
CA LEU A 132 12.83 -2.86 11.54
C LEU A 132 13.38 -1.49 11.19
N ALA A 133 13.49 -0.62 12.20
CA ALA A 133 14.39 0.52 12.11
C ALA A 133 15.81 -0.04 11.90
N GLY A 134 16.42 0.35 10.77
CA GLY A 134 17.83 0.09 10.49
C GLY A 134 18.73 0.98 11.32
#